data_AF-A0A212KUD4-F1
#
_entry.id   AF-A0A212KUD4-F1
#
_cell.length_a   1.000
_cell.length_b   1.000
_cell.length_c   1.000
_cell.angle_alpha   90.00
_cell.angle_beta   90.00
_cell.angle_gamma   90.00
#
_symmetry.space_group_name_H-M   'P 1'
#
loop_
_entity.id
_entity.type
_entity.pdbx_description
1 polymer ?
#
loop_
_entity_poly.entity_id
_entity_poly.type
_entity_poly.pdbx_seq_one_letter_code
_entity_poly.pdbx_strand_id
1 'polypeptide(L)'
;MADIISLKSLHYFDYDSAVDEVEVLVPKYLDVLGLLERSDSFYDISIHLKSVVSYWTRIAFLLEQIQTLEQDESLDVAMKTSLQSELEVLEKVYLKINEVIQFFPNRWTDEMWLAADQCIQRMDNILSIMGFTQDHEDRALLRDVMHKNHIKSRQTAYDKVMEIGPQQA
;
A
#
# COMPACT_ATOMS: atom_id res chain seq x y z
N MET A 1 7.89 6.93 19.13
CA MET A 1 8.56 6.14 18.07
C MET A 1 8.88 4.79 18.68
N ALA A 2 8.18 3.75 18.24
CA ALA A 2 8.52 2.38 18.61
C ALA A 2 9.33 1.81 17.44
N ASP A 3 10.63 1.65 17.64
CA ASP A 3 11.50 1.03 16.66
C ASP A 3 11.07 -0.43 16.48
N ILE A 4 10.80 -0.81 15.24
CA ILE A 4 10.53 -2.21 14.87
C ILE A 4 11.86 -2.94 15.05
N ILE A 5 12.00 -3.66 16.16
CA ILE A 5 13.14 -4.53 16.43
C ILE A 5 13.13 -5.63 15.39
N SER A 6 14.04 -5.54 14.42
CA SER A 6 14.30 -6.62 13.48
C SER A 6 14.92 -7.78 14.25
N LEU A 7 14.10 -8.80 14.56
CA LEU A 7 14.54 -10.10 15.06
C LEU A 7 15.26 -10.87 13.95
N LYS A 8 16.42 -10.38 13.53
CA LYS A 8 17.38 -11.14 12.74
C LYS A 8 18.41 -11.76 13.67
N SER A 9 18.05 -12.86 14.33
CA SER A 9 19.01 -13.81 14.89
C SER A 9 18.39 -15.20 15.07
N LEU A 10 18.72 -16.07 14.10
CA LEU A 10 18.99 -17.51 14.23
C LEU A 10 17.85 -18.51 14.55
N HIS A 11 17.65 -19.42 13.58
CA HIS A 11 17.41 -20.85 13.73
C HIS A 11 16.55 -21.33 14.91
N TYR A 12 15.23 -21.21 14.74
CA TYR A 12 14.19 -22.23 14.84
C TYR A 12 12.90 -21.42 14.65
N PHE A 13 12.13 -21.69 13.59
CA PHE A 13 10.82 -21.07 13.48
C PHE A 13 9.93 -21.71 14.53
N ASP A 14 9.68 -21.00 15.61
CA ASP A 14 8.74 -21.41 16.63
C ASP A 14 7.34 -21.06 16.17
N TYR A 15 6.58 -22.09 15.81
CA TYR A 15 5.21 -21.96 15.31
C TYR A 15 4.34 -21.20 16.32
N ASP A 16 4.44 -21.54 17.61
CA ASP A 16 3.62 -20.92 18.65
C ASP A 16 3.94 -19.41 18.77
N SER A 17 5.23 -19.06 18.79
CA SER A 17 5.66 -17.65 18.77
C SER A 17 5.22 -16.89 17.51
N ALA A 18 5.15 -17.55 16.35
CA ALA A 18 4.71 -16.92 15.12
C ALA A 18 3.20 -16.68 15.09
N VAL A 19 2.41 -17.64 15.61
CA VAL A 19 0.97 -17.47 15.80
C VAL A 19 0.69 -16.33 16.78
N ASP A 20 1.37 -16.31 17.94
CA ASP A 20 1.27 -15.22 18.92
C ASP A 20 1.58 -13.85 18.29
N GLU A 21 2.62 -13.78 17.45
CA GLU A 21 2.97 -12.54 16.77
C GLU A 21 1.90 -12.13 15.75
N VAL A 22 1.34 -13.05 14.98
CA VAL A 22 0.22 -12.78 14.06
C VAL A 22 -1.00 -12.25 14.82
N GLU A 23 -1.36 -12.87 15.94
CA GLU A 23 -2.47 -12.44 16.80
C GLU A 23 -2.30 -11.00 17.31
N VAL A 24 -1.06 -10.56 17.54
CA VAL A 24 -0.75 -9.18 17.95
C VAL A 24 -0.72 -8.21 16.76
N LEU A 25 -0.23 -8.65 15.60
CA LEU A 25 -0.04 -7.78 14.44
C LEU A 25 -1.33 -7.54 13.66
N VAL A 26 -2.21 -8.54 13.53
CA VAL A 26 -3.45 -8.42 12.77
C VAL A 26 -4.36 -7.28 13.29
N PRO A 27 -4.64 -7.15 14.60
CA PRO A 27 -5.42 -6.03 15.11
C PRO A 27 -4.80 -4.67 14.80
N LYS A 28 -3.47 -4.54 14.95
CA LYS A 28 -2.75 -3.29 14.65
C LYS A 28 -2.81 -2.93 13.17
N TYR A 29 -2.70 -3.94 12.31
CA TYR A 29 -2.87 -3.78 10.87
C TYR A 29 -4.27 -3.28 10.53
N LEU A 30 -5.32 -3.89 11.08
CA LEU A 30 -6.71 -3.48 10.86
C LEU A 30 -6.98 -2.06 11.39
N ASP A 31 -6.43 -1.70 12.55
CA ASP A 31 -6.53 -0.35 13.10
C ASP A 31 -5.92 0.69 12.16
N VAL A 32 -4.71 0.42 11.64
CA VAL A 32 -4.04 1.31 10.68
C VAL A 32 -4.79 1.38 9.35
N LEU A 33 -5.37 0.27 8.89
CA LEU A 33 -6.22 0.25 7.69
C LEU A 33 -7.44 1.17 7.88
N GLY A 34 -8.10 1.10 9.04
CA GLY A 34 -9.23 1.97 9.38
C GLY A 34 -8.83 3.44 9.56
N LEU A 35 -7.61 3.73 10.03
CA LEU A 35 -7.07 5.09 10.05
C LEU A 35 -6.80 5.61 8.63
N LEU A 36 -6.22 4.77 7.76
CA LEU A 36 -5.97 5.10 6.36
C LEU A 36 -7.28 5.42 5.62
N GLU A 37 -8.32 4.61 5.78
CA GLU A 37 -9.62 4.85 5.14
C GLU A 37 -10.22 6.21 5.52
N ARG A 38 -10.15 6.56 6.82
CA ARG A 38 -10.69 7.79 7.40
C ARG A 38 -9.75 9.00 7.30
N SER A 39 -8.59 8.84 6.67
CA SER A 39 -7.64 9.94 6.54
C SER A 39 -8.18 11.03 5.61
N ASP A 40 -8.18 12.26 6.11
CA ASP A 40 -8.61 13.46 5.40
C ASP A 40 -7.43 14.35 4.99
N SER A 41 -6.24 14.10 5.55
CA SER A 41 -5.02 14.81 5.19
C SER A 41 -4.06 13.89 4.44
N PHE A 42 -3.35 14.46 3.47
CA PHE A 42 -2.36 13.72 2.72
C PHE A 42 -1.21 13.23 3.61
N TYR A 43 -0.79 14.06 4.56
CA TYR A 43 0.28 13.70 5.49
C TYR A 43 -0.05 12.42 6.27
N ASP A 44 -1.30 12.31 6.74
CA ASP A 44 -1.79 11.11 7.43
C ASP A 44 -1.85 9.91 6.48
N ILE A 45 -2.32 10.10 5.24
CA ILE A 45 -2.30 9.06 4.19
C ILE A 45 -0.89 8.49 4.02
N SER A 46 0.12 9.34 3.88
CA SER A 46 1.52 8.91 3.72
C SER A 46 2.02 8.07 4.89
N ILE A 47 1.70 8.47 6.13
CA ILE A 47 2.12 7.77 7.35
C ILE A 47 1.41 6.42 7.46
N HIS A 48 0.09 6.41 7.30
CA HIS A 48 -0.71 5.23 7.47
C HIS A 48 -0.45 4.20 6.37
N LEU A 49 -0.26 4.63 5.12
CA LEU A 49 0.07 3.74 4.01
C LEU A 49 1.41 3.02 4.23
N LYS A 50 2.46 3.72 4.66
CA LYS A 50 3.74 3.09 5.04
C LYS A 50 3.56 2.05 6.13
N SER A 51 2.68 2.33 7.10
CA SER A 51 2.38 1.43 8.19
C SER A 51 1.60 0.19 7.71
N VAL A 52 0.59 0.35 6.85
CA VAL A 52 -0.14 -0.76 6.21
C VAL A 52 0.84 -1.70 5.50
N VAL A 53 1.72 -1.15 4.65
CA VAL A 53 2.72 -1.94 3.91
C VAL A 53 3.64 -2.70 4.88
N SER A 54 4.17 -2.01 5.90
CA SER A 54 5.07 -2.64 6.88
C SER A 54 4.40 -3.78 7.65
N TYR A 55 3.17 -3.56 8.14
CA TYR A 55 2.43 -4.59 8.88
C TYR A 55 2.10 -5.78 7.99
N TRP A 56 1.57 -5.55 6.79
CA TRP A 56 1.25 -6.64 5.89
C TRP A 56 2.50 -7.44 5.50
N THR A 57 3.62 -6.79 5.19
CA THR A 57 4.86 -7.51 4.84
C THR A 57 5.29 -8.45 5.96
N ARG A 58 5.14 -8.05 7.22
CA ARG A 58 5.46 -8.91 8.37
C ARG A 58 4.45 -10.04 8.54
N ILE A 59 3.15 -9.73 8.47
CA ILE A 59 2.08 -10.73 8.59
C ILE A 59 2.20 -11.79 7.49
N ALA A 60 2.37 -11.37 6.22
CA ALA A 60 2.54 -12.27 5.10
C ALA A 60 3.76 -13.18 5.26
N PHE A 61 4.89 -12.65 5.76
CA PHE A 61 6.07 -13.45 6.07
C PHE A 61 5.75 -14.53 7.12
N LEU A 62 5.06 -14.19 8.22
CA LEU A 62 4.71 -15.15 9.27
C LEU A 62 3.73 -16.21 8.75
N LEU A 63 2.70 -15.79 8.00
CA LEU A 63 1.72 -16.70 7.42
C LEU A 63 2.34 -17.67 6.43
N GLU A 64 3.27 -17.23 5.58
CA GLU A 64 3.99 -18.12 4.65
C GLU A 64 4.78 -19.20 5.40
N GLN A 65 5.46 -18.84 6.50
CA GLN A 65 6.17 -19.81 7.33
C GLN A 65 5.19 -20.79 8.02
N ILE A 66 4.04 -20.32 8.51
CA ILE A 66 2.99 -21.17 9.10
C ILE A 66 2.40 -22.14 8.07
N GLN A 67 2.07 -21.65 6.86
CA GLN A 67 1.46 -22.43 5.79
C GLN A 67 2.36 -23.58 5.30
N THR A 68 3.67 -23.37 5.26
CA THR A 68 4.63 -24.43 4.89
C THR A 68 4.62 -25.61 5.87
N LEU A 69 4.08 -25.43 7.08
CA LEU A 69 4.02 -26.46 8.12
C LEU A 69 2.69 -27.22 8.14
N GLU A 70 1.56 -26.58 7.80
CA GLU A 70 0.23 -27.17 7.97
C GLU A 70 -0.62 -27.36 6.68
N GLN A 71 -0.19 -26.89 5.50
CA GLN A 71 -0.95 -27.04 4.23
C GLN A 71 -2.47 -26.78 4.38
N ASP A 72 -2.84 -25.65 4.99
CA ASP A 72 -4.24 -25.31 5.26
C ASP A 72 -4.86 -24.46 4.14
N GLU A 73 -5.80 -25.05 3.38
CA GLU A 73 -6.58 -24.37 2.33
C GLU A 73 -7.53 -23.29 2.88
N SER A 74 -7.94 -23.38 4.15
CA SER A 74 -8.83 -22.39 4.76
C SER A 74 -8.15 -21.04 5.00
N LEU A 75 -6.82 -21.06 5.22
CA LEU A 75 -5.99 -19.87 5.37
C LEU A 75 -5.92 -19.07 4.06
N ASP A 76 -5.86 -19.75 2.92
CA ASP A 76 -5.82 -19.11 1.60
C ASP A 76 -7.09 -18.30 1.30
N VAL A 77 -8.26 -18.82 1.70
CA VAL A 77 -9.55 -18.13 1.50
C VAL A 77 -9.64 -16.89 2.40
N ALA A 78 -9.21 -17.01 3.66
CA ALA A 78 -9.17 -15.89 4.61
C ALA A 78 -8.20 -14.79 4.14
N MET A 79 -7.02 -15.17 3.66
CA MET A 79 -6.04 -14.23 3.10
C MET A 79 -6.59 -13.49 1.88
N LYS A 80 -7.24 -14.19 0.94
CA LYS A 80 -7.87 -13.56 -0.22
C LYS A 80 -8.96 -12.56 0.18
N THR A 81 -9.80 -12.92 1.15
CA THR A 81 -10.85 -12.03 1.65
C THR A 81 -10.26 -10.77 2.29
N SER A 82 -9.22 -10.92 3.13
CA SER A 82 -8.51 -9.80 3.74
C SER A 82 -7.86 -8.88 2.70
N LEU A 83 -7.22 -9.47 1.68
CA LEU A 83 -6.60 -8.74 0.58
C LEU A 83 -7.62 -7.95 -0.25
N GLN A 84 -8.81 -8.52 -0.48
CA GLN A 84 -9.89 -7.82 -1.17
C GLN A 84 -10.36 -6.59 -0.38
N SER A 85 -10.55 -6.70 0.94
CA SER A 85 -10.91 -5.55 1.78
C SER A 85 -9.81 -4.48 1.80
N GLU A 86 -8.54 -4.87 1.80
CA GLU A 86 -7.43 -3.92 1.69
C GLU A 86 -7.45 -3.19 0.33
N LEU A 87 -7.71 -3.91 -0.76
CA LEU A 87 -7.78 -3.33 -2.10
C LEU A 87 -8.86 -2.24 -2.18
N GLU A 88 -10.05 -2.48 -1.62
CA GLU A 88 -11.13 -1.50 -1.58
C GLU A 88 -10.74 -0.21 -0.83
N VAL A 89 -9.99 -0.33 0.26
CA VAL A 89 -9.48 0.83 1.01
C VAL A 89 -8.46 1.60 0.17
N LEU A 90 -7.51 0.89 -0.45
CA LEU A 90 -6.47 1.51 -1.29
C LEU A 90 -7.06 2.19 -2.53
N GLU A 91 -8.10 1.63 -3.15
CA GLU A 91 -8.81 2.27 -4.25
C GLU A 91 -9.43 3.61 -3.82
N LYS A 92 -10.11 3.65 -2.66
CA LYS A 92 -10.65 4.90 -2.10
C LYS A 92 -9.54 5.93 -1.85
N VAL A 93 -8.42 5.50 -1.26
CA VAL A 93 -7.25 6.35 -0.98
C VAL A 93 -6.66 6.89 -2.29
N TYR A 94 -6.52 6.04 -3.30
CA TYR A 94 -6.02 6.42 -4.61
C TYR A 94 -6.91 7.46 -5.30
N LEU A 95 -8.23 7.33 -5.20
CA LEU A 95 -9.18 8.34 -5.70
C LEU A 95 -9.02 9.67 -4.97
N LYS A 96 -8.94 9.65 -3.62
CA LYS A 96 -8.67 10.86 -2.81
C LYS A 96 -7.37 11.54 -3.24
N ILE A 97 -6.31 10.76 -3.45
CA ILE A 97 -5.03 11.24 -3.96
C ILE A 97 -5.21 11.93 -5.31
N ASN A 98 -5.86 11.27 -6.27
CA ASN A 98 -6.07 11.80 -7.60
C ASN A 98 -6.90 13.09 -7.64
N GLU A 99 -7.96 13.17 -6.84
CA GLU A 99 -8.75 14.40 -6.71
C GLU A 99 -7.86 15.56 -6.25
N VAL A 100 -7.06 15.35 -5.19
CA VAL A 100 -6.13 16.38 -4.69
C VAL A 100 -5.08 16.77 -5.73
N ILE A 101 -4.56 15.83 -6.54
CA ILE A 101 -3.66 16.15 -7.65
C ILE A 101 -4.35 17.06 -8.66
N GLN A 102 -5.57 16.71 -9.08
CA GLN A 102 -6.29 17.45 -10.11
C GLN A 102 -6.61 18.89 -9.69
N PHE A 103 -6.97 19.10 -8.43
CA PHE A 103 -7.37 20.42 -7.92
C PHE A 103 -6.19 21.27 -7.39
N PHE A 104 -5.10 20.66 -6.91
CA PHE A 104 -3.96 21.37 -6.31
C PHE A 104 -2.58 20.89 -6.81
N PRO A 105 -2.31 20.91 -8.12
CA PRO A 105 -1.09 20.33 -8.70
C PRO A 105 0.21 20.97 -8.18
N ASN A 106 0.18 22.24 -7.74
CA ASN A 106 1.37 22.99 -7.30
C ASN A 106 1.70 22.81 -5.81
N ARG A 107 0.94 22.00 -5.07
CA ARG A 107 1.13 21.79 -3.61
C ARG A 107 1.77 20.44 -3.27
N TRP A 108 2.28 19.75 -4.28
CA TRP A 108 2.79 18.39 -4.15
C TRP A 108 4.26 18.37 -3.71
N THR A 109 4.53 17.62 -2.65
CA THR A 109 5.89 17.33 -2.20
C THR A 109 6.33 15.95 -2.66
N ASP A 110 7.64 15.66 -2.63
CA ASP A 110 8.18 14.35 -2.99
C ASP A 110 7.59 13.21 -2.15
N GLU A 111 7.30 13.48 -0.88
CA GLU A 111 6.64 12.52 0.01
C GLU A 111 5.21 12.19 -0.45
N MET A 112 4.54 13.17 -1.07
CA MET A 112 3.19 12.96 -1.60
C MET A 112 3.22 12.07 -2.83
N TRP A 113 4.16 12.32 -3.73
CA TRP A 113 4.39 11.46 -4.89
C TRP A 113 4.77 10.03 -4.48
N LEU A 114 5.63 9.90 -3.47
CA LEU A 114 6.03 8.60 -2.95
C LEU A 114 4.85 7.81 -2.37
N ALA A 115 3.94 8.46 -1.64
CA ALA A 115 2.76 7.79 -1.11
C ALA A 115 1.80 7.35 -2.22
N ALA A 116 1.63 8.16 -3.26
CA ALA A 116 0.84 7.78 -4.44
C ALA A 116 1.45 6.55 -5.13
N ASP A 117 2.76 6.52 -5.33
CA ASP A 117 3.47 5.38 -5.91
C ASP A 117 3.35 4.13 -5.03
N GLN A 118 3.50 4.27 -3.72
CA GLN A 118 3.34 3.16 -2.77
C GLN A 118 1.92 2.60 -2.78
N CYS A 119 0.90 3.44 -2.97
CA CYS A 119 -0.49 3.03 -3.02
C CYS A 119 -0.73 2.17 -4.25
N ILE A 120 -0.28 2.63 -5.43
CA ILE A 120 -0.37 1.90 -6.69
C ILE A 120 0.39 0.58 -6.62
N GLN A 121 1.65 0.61 -6.14
CA GLN A 121 2.47 -0.60 -5.99
C GLN A 121 1.82 -1.62 -5.06
N ARG A 122 1.18 -1.16 -3.98
CA ARG A 122 0.49 -2.06 -3.05
C ARG A 122 -0.74 -2.70 -3.70
N MET A 123 -1.59 -1.91 -4.36
CA MET A 123 -2.74 -2.44 -5.11
C MET A 123 -2.28 -3.47 -6.16
N ASP A 124 -1.21 -3.17 -6.89
CA ASP A 124 -0.62 -4.09 -7.86
C ASP A 124 -0.17 -5.40 -7.21
N ASN A 125 0.51 -5.32 -6.07
CA ASN A 125 0.93 -6.51 -5.34
C ASN A 125 -0.26 -7.36 -4.89
N ILE A 126 -1.33 -6.73 -4.37
CA ILE A 126 -2.56 -7.44 -3.98
C ILE A 126 -3.17 -8.17 -5.17
N LEU A 127 -3.37 -7.48 -6.30
CA LEU A 127 -3.91 -8.07 -7.52
C LEU A 127 -3.06 -9.26 -8.00
N SER A 128 -1.73 -9.15 -7.90
CA SER A 128 -0.82 -10.24 -8.24
C SER A 128 -0.99 -11.46 -7.33
N ILE A 129 -1.12 -11.25 -6.02
CA ILE A 129 -1.31 -12.33 -5.04
C ILE A 129 -2.66 -13.02 -5.24
N MET A 130 -3.70 -12.26 -5.62
CA MET A 130 -5.02 -12.82 -5.95
C MET A 130 -5.06 -13.59 -7.27
N GLY A 131 -3.96 -13.62 -8.03
CA GLY A 131 -3.86 -14.39 -9.28
C GLY A 131 -4.30 -13.62 -10.54
N PHE A 132 -4.62 -12.32 -10.43
CA PHE A 132 -4.78 -11.49 -11.61
C PHE A 132 -3.38 -11.26 -12.19
N THR A 133 -2.99 -11.91 -13.29
CA THR A 133 -1.68 -11.69 -13.94
C THR A 133 -1.71 -10.49 -14.87
N GLN A 134 -0.53 -9.99 -15.29
CA GLN A 134 -0.42 -8.86 -16.24
C GLN A 134 -1.12 -9.12 -17.59
N ASP A 135 -1.34 -10.38 -17.95
CA ASP A 135 -2.00 -10.80 -19.18
C ASP A 135 -3.52 -10.61 -19.15
N HIS A 136 -4.12 -10.33 -17.98
CA HIS A 136 -5.49 -9.87 -17.93
C HIS A 136 -5.58 -8.45 -18.51
N GLU A 137 -6.15 -8.32 -19.71
CA GLU A 137 -6.38 -7.05 -20.41
C GLU A 137 -6.97 -5.98 -19.48
N ASP A 138 -7.90 -6.36 -18.59
CA ASP A 138 -8.52 -5.45 -17.63
C ASP A 138 -7.53 -4.92 -16.58
N ARG A 139 -6.59 -5.75 -16.09
CA ARG A 139 -5.54 -5.33 -15.15
C ARG A 139 -4.52 -4.44 -15.83
N ALA A 140 -4.14 -4.77 -17.06
CA ALA A 140 -3.27 -3.94 -17.88
C ALA A 140 -3.91 -2.58 -18.15
N LEU A 141 -5.20 -2.55 -18.50
CA LEU A 141 -5.95 -1.32 -18.77
C LEU A 141 -6.11 -0.47 -17.49
N LEU A 142 -6.45 -1.08 -16.36
CA LEU A 142 -6.59 -0.37 -15.08
C LEU A 142 -5.27 0.25 -14.65
N ARG A 143 -4.17 -0.52 -14.72
CA ARG A 143 -2.82 -0.04 -14.43
C ARG A 143 -2.40 1.05 -15.39
N ASP A 144 -2.65 0.89 -16.68
CA ASP A 144 -2.28 1.86 -17.69
C ASP A 144 -3.09 3.16 -17.53
N VAL A 145 -4.38 3.09 -17.19
CA VAL A 145 -5.19 4.27 -16.84
C VAL A 145 -4.69 4.94 -15.57
N MET A 146 -4.40 4.17 -14.51
CA MET A 146 -3.89 4.71 -13.25
C MET A 146 -2.51 5.36 -13.44
N HIS A 147 -1.61 4.69 -14.14
CA HIS A 147 -0.25 5.16 -14.38
C HIS A 147 -0.20 6.32 -15.37
N LYS A 148 -1.00 6.31 -16.45
CA LYS A 148 -1.13 7.46 -17.37
C LYS A 148 -1.71 8.67 -16.67
N ASN A 149 -2.73 8.50 -15.82
CA ASN A 149 -3.28 9.61 -15.04
C ASN A 149 -2.25 10.15 -14.04
N HIS A 150 -1.50 9.28 -13.38
CA HIS A 150 -0.43 9.67 -12.47
C HIS A 150 0.70 10.43 -13.19
N ILE A 151 1.27 9.86 -14.26
CA ILE A 151 2.35 10.49 -15.05
C ILE A 151 1.87 11.81 -15.64
N LYS A 152 0.71 11.84 -16.29
CA LYS A 152 0.17 13.06 -16.91
C LYS A 152 -0.01 14.17 -15.87
N SER A 153 -0.51 13.82 -14.69
CA SER A 153 -0.75 14.80 -13.64
C SER A 153 0.55 15.30 -13.00
N ARG A 154 1.52 14.39 -12.80
CA ARG A 154 2.89 14.71 -12.36
C ARG A 154 3.59 15.62 -13.37
N GLN A 155 3.55 15.28 -14.65
CA GLN A 155 4.18 16.04 -15.73
C GLN A 155 3.52 17.43 -15.87
N THR A 156 2.18 17.50 -15.79
CA THR A 156 1.46 18.78 -15.75
C THR A 156 1.86 19.64 -14.54
N ALA A 157 2.10 19.02 -13.38
CA ALA A 157 2.59 19.74 -12.20
C ALA A 157 4.03 20.26 -12.39
N TYR A 158 4.93 19.43 -12.94
CA TYR A 158 6.30 19.85 -13.26
C TYR A 158 6.34 20.97 -14.32
N ASP A 159 5.57 20.84 -15.40
CA ASP A 159 5.52 21.84 -16.48
C ASP A 159 4.98 23.18 -15.96
N LYS A 160 3.95 23.17 -15.10
CA LYS A 160 3.45 24.38 -14.43
C LYS A 160 4.46 25.02 -13.49
N VAL A 161 5.27 24.24 -12.78
CA VAL A 161 6.33 24.78 -11.91
C VAL A 161 7.46 25.39 -12.74
N MET A 162 7.79 24.78 -13.88
CA MET A 162 8.82 25.27 -14.82
C MET A 162 8.37 26.54 -15.58
N GLU A 163 7.07 26.71 -15.83
CA GLU A 163 6.52 27.96 -16.39
C GLU A 163 6.57 29.15 -15.40
N ILE A 164 6.78 28.90 -14.09
CA ILE A 164 6.71 29.91 -13.03
C ILE A 164 8.10 30.37 -12.51
N GLY A 165 9.22 29.99 -13.14
CA GLY A 165 10.55 30.53 -12.73
C GLY A 165 11.58 30.79 -13.86
N PRO A 166 12.39 31.88 -13.83
CA PRO A 166 12.54 32.93 -12.82
C PRO A 166 12.11 34.33 -13.34
N GLN A 167 11.13 34.97 -12.71
CA GLN A 167 10.87 36.42 -12.86
C GLN A 167 11.03 37.20 -11.54
N GLN A 168 11.71 36.65 -10.55
CA GLN A 168 12.07 37.41 -9.34
C GLN A 168 13.55 37.18 -9.01
N ALA A 169 14.39 38.03 -9.60
CA ALA A 169 15.75 38.37 -9.16
C ALA A 169 15.94 39.88 -9.35
#